data_AF-A0A660HNM3-F1
#
_entry.id   AF-A0A660HNM3-F1
#
_cell.length_a   1.000
_cell.length_b   1.000
_cell.length_c   1.000
_cell.angle_alpha   90.00
_cell.angle_beta   90.00
_cell.angle_gamma   90.00
#
_symmetry.space_group_name_H-M   'P 1'
#
loop_
_entity.id
_entity.type
_entity.pdbx_description
1 polymer ?
#
loop_
_entity_poly.entity_id
_entity_poly.type
_entity_poly.pdbx_seq_one_letter_code
_entity_poly.pdbx_strand_id
1 'polypeptide(L)'
;MNYNNKIIKFVYDKFFKKNNIKVIIALDNDESGEKNAQRIKQQLNSEHITNEIKKISSHYNCKDADDVLKNYDVKTYKKIFLES
;
A
#
# COMPACT_ATOMS: atom_id res chain seq x y z
N MET A 1 -17.99 8.45 23.09
CA MET A 1 -17.07 8.32 21.92
C MET A 1 -15.77 9.01 22.26
N ASN A 2 -14.64 8.30 22.17
CA ASN A 2 -13.30 8.83 22.48
C ASN A 2 -12.82 9.81 21.38
N TYR A 3 -12.00 10.79 21.71
CA TYR A 3 -11.54 11.84 20.77
C TYR A 3 -10.78 11.26 19.56
N ASN A 4 -10.00 10.20 19.78
CA ASN A 4 -9.31 9.46 18.71
C ASN A 4 -10.30 8.87 17.68
N ASN A 5 -11.45 8.36 18.13
CA ASN A 5 -12.46 7.82 17.22
C ASN A 5 -13.11 8.92 16.37
N LYS A 6 -13.16 10.17 16.86
CA LYS A 6 -13.63 11.32 16.07
C LYS A 6 -12.63 11.68 14.96
N ILE A 7 -11.33 11.68 15.25
CA ILE A 7 -10.29 11.97 14.25
C ILE A 7 -10.26 10.88 13.17
N ILE A 8 -10.23 9.61 13.58
CA ILE A 8 -10.18 8.49 12.64
C ILE A 8 -11.40 8.53 11.71
N LYS A 9 -12.60 8.73 12.27
CA LYS A 9 -13.83 8.87 11.48
C LYS A 9 -13.78 10.08 10.55
N PHE A 10 -13.27 11.22 11.01
CA PHE A 10 -13.12 12.40 10.17
C PHE A 10 -12.17 12.15 9.00
N VAL A 11 -11.01 11.54 9.24
CA VAL A 11 -10.02 11.21 8.20
C VAL A 11 -10.63 10.22 7.20
N TYR A 12 -11.29 9.16 7.68
CA TYR A 12 -11.97 8.20 6.82
C TYR A 12 -13.03 8.88 5.93
N ASP A 13 -13.98 9.60 6.52
CA ASP A 13 -15.11 10.17 5.80
C ASP A 13 -14.70 11.33 4.87
N LYS A 14 -13.82 12.22 5.33
CA LYS A 14 -13.48 13.46 4.61
C LYS A 14 -12.31 13.30 3.64
N PHE A 15 -11.40 12.36 3.89
CA PHE A 15 -10.24 12.14 3.04
C PHE A 15 -10.41 10.89 2.18
N PHE A 16 -10.48 9.70 2.77
CA PHE A 16 -10.50 8.45 2.00
C PHE A 16 -11.80 8.28 1.20
N LYS A 17 -12.94 8.31 1.88
CA LYS A 17 -14.25 8.05 1.27
C LYS A 17 -14.64 9.13 0.27
N LYS A 18 -14.48 10.40 0.64
CA LYS A 18 -14.81 11.54 -0.24
C LYS A 18 -14.01 11.52 -1.55
N ASN A 19 -12.74 11.14 -1.50
CA ASN A 19 -11.85 11.18 -2.67
C ASN A 19 -11.69 9.81 -3.35
N ASN A 20 -12.45 8.79 -2.93
CA ASN A 20 -12.37 7.42 -3.46
C ASN A 20 -10.93 6.87 -3.51
N ILE A 21 -10.17 7.10 -2.44
CA ILE A 21 -8.75 6.74 -2.38
C ILE A 21 -8.60 5.25 -2.09
N LYS A 22 -7.86 4.55 -2.96
CA LYS A 22 -7.34 3.20 -2.72
C LYS A 22 -5.88 3.29 -2.29
N VAL A 23 -5.53 2.61 -1.20
CA VAL A 23 -4.15 2.57 -0.70
C VAL A 23 -3.40 1.39 -1.32
N ILE A 24 -2.26 1.65 -1.92
CA ILE A 24 -1.33 0.62 -2.40
C ILE A 24 -0.23 0.46 -1.36
N ILE A 25 -0.09 -0.77 -0.86
CA ILE A 25 0.94 -1.15 0.11
C ILE A 25 2.04 -1.89 -0.66
N ALA A 26 3.16 -1.20 -0.87
CA ALA A 26 4.32 -1.71 -1.61
C ALA A 26 5.56 -1.52 -0.73
N LEU A 27 5.78 -2.45 0.20
CA LEU A 27 6.98 -2.48 1.06
C LEU A 27 8.04 -3.39 0.44
N ASP A 28 9.22 -3.40 1.06
CA ASP A 28 10.35 -4.24 0.69
C ASP A 28 9.93 -5.71 0.53
N ASN A 29 10.55 -6.37 -0.44
CA ASN A 29 10.29 -7.74 -0.83
C ASN A 29 11.06 -8.73 0.06
N ASP A 30 10.98 -8.53 1.38
CA ASP A 30 11.55 -9.39 2.40
C ASP A 30 10.50 -9.82 3.43
N GLU A 31 10.90 -10.67 4.38
CA GLU A 31 9.99 -11.19 5.40
C GLU A 31 9.41 -10.08 6.30
N SER A 32 10.20 -9.05 6.60
CA SER A 32 9.80 -7.93 7.45
C SER A 32 8.80 -7.02 6.73
N GLY A 33 9.04 -6.72 5.46
CA GLY A 33 8.15 -6.00 4.58
C GLY A 33 6.82 -6.72 4.43
N GLU A 34 6.83 -8.04 4.24
CA GLU A 34 5.60 -8.83 4.16
C GLU A 34 4.76 -8.76 5.44
N LYS A 35 5.38 -9.03 6.60
CA LYS A 35 4.66 -8.99 7.89
C LYS A 35 4.06 -7.62 8.15
N ASN A 36 4.80 -6.56 7.85
CA ASN A 36 4.32 -5.19 8.01
C ASN A 36 3.21 -4.84 7.02
N ALA A 37 3.31 -5.29 5.76
CA ALA A 37 2.28 -5.05 4.77
C ALA A 37 0.95 -5.69 5.18
N GLN A 38 0.99 -6.93 5.68
CA GLN A 38 -0.20 -7.60 6.20
C GLN A 38 -0.77 -6.89 7.44
N ARG A 39 0.08 -6.45 8.37
CA ARG A 39 -0.35 -5.68 9.55
C ARG A 39 -1.05 -4.38 9.17
N ILE A 40 -0.50 -3.61 8.22
CA ILE A 40 -1.11 -2.37 7.72
C ILE A 40 -2.43 -2.67 7.01
N LYS A 41 -2.46 -3.70 6.16
CA LYS A 41 -3.68 -4.13 5.47
C LYS A 41 -4.81 -4.45 6.45
N GLN A 42 -4.51 -5.17 7.53
CA GLN A 42 -5.50 -5.46 8.57
C GLN A 42 -6.04 -4.20 9.25
N GLN A 43 -5.17 -3.23 9.56
CA GLN A 43 -5.58 -1.94 10.14
C GLN A 43 -6.44 -1.10 9.19
N LEU A 44 -6.12 -1.09 7.90
CA LEU A 44 -6.93 -0.39 6.89
C LEU A 44 -8.28 -1.08 6.69
N ASN A 45 -8.30 -2.41 6.70
CA ASN A 45 -9.54 -3.19 6.60
C ASN A 45 -10.47 -2.94 7.79
N SER A 46 -9.95 -2.83 9.02
CA SER A 46 -10.77 -2.53 10.19
C SER A 46 -11.42 -1.15 10.13
N GLU A 47 -10.84 -0.23 9.34
CA GLU A 47 -11.37 1.11 9.10
C GLU A 47 -12.13 1.22 7.76
N HIS A 48 -12.42 0.09 7.09
CA HIS A 48 -13.09 0.03 5.79
C HIS A 48 -12.40 0.81 4.65
N ILE A 49 -11.09 1.04 4.74
CA ILE A 49 -10.31 1.72 3.71
C ILE A 49 -9.93 0.71 2.62
N THR A 50 -10.31 0.98 1.37
CA THR A 50 -9.93 0.14 0.22
C THR A 50 -8.41 0.13 0.07
N ASN A 51 -7.83 -1.07 0.02
CA ASN A 51 -6.38 -1.23 -0.07
C ASN A 51 -5.99 -2.50 -0.81
N GLU A 52 -4.73 -2.55 -1.26
CA GLU A 52 -4.11 -3.77 -1.78
C GLU A 52 -2.62 -3.82 -1.47
N ILE A 53 -2.09 -5.04 -1.37
CA ILE A 53 -0.64 -5.26 -1.30
C ILE A 53 -0.17 -5.57 -2.71
N LYS A 54 0.81 -4.82 -3.20
CA LYS A 54 1.50 -5.07 -4.48
C LYS A 54 2.92 -5.52 -4.16
N LYS A 55 3.32 -6.65 -4.75
CA LYS A 55 4.65 -7.24 -4.56
C LYS A 55 5.41 -7.24 -5.87
N ILE A 56 6.72 -7.10 -5.75
CA ILE A 56 7.64 -7.34 -6.85
C ILE A 56 7.69 -8.85 -7.06
N SER A 57 7.29 -9.31 -8.24
CA SER A 57 7.41 -10.74 -8.56
C SER A 57 8.89 -11.14 -8.65
N SER A 58 9.19 -12.35 -8.19
CA SER A 58 10.55 -12.91 -8.08
C SER A 58 11.36 -12.86 -9.38
N HIS A 59 10.71 -12.81 -10.55
CA HIS A 59 11.39 -12.65 -11.84
C HIS A 59 12.19 -11.35 -12.01
N TYR A 60 11.88 -10.29 -11.25
CA TYR A 60 12.58 -9.01 -11.33
C TYR A 60 13.83 -8.97 -10.44
N ASN A 61 14.02 -9.95 -9.55
CA ASN A 61 15.14 -10.01 -8.60
C ASN A 61 15.46 -8.66 -7.91
N CYS A 62 14.43 -7.87 -7.60
CA CYS A 62 14.53 -6.57 -6.95
C CYS A 62 14.03 -6.66 -5.52
N LYS A 63 14.71 -5.94 -4.62
CA LYS A 63 14.37 -5.93 -3.19
C LYS A 63 13.30 -4.90 -2.87
N ASP A 64 13.32 -3.75 -3.54
CA ASP A 64 12.41 -2.66 -3.28
C ASP A 64 12.03 -1.90 -4.57
N ALA A 65 11.23 -0.86 -4.41
CA ALA A 65 10.81 0.02 -5.51
C ALA A 65 11.99 0.72 -6.20
N ASP A 66 13.01 1.10 -5.43
CA ASP A 66 14.19 1.79 -5.94
C ASP A 66 15.02 0.87 -6.83
N ASP A 67 15.20 -0.40 -6.44
CA ASP A 67 15.85 -1.43 -7.25
C ASP A 67 15.12 -1.64 -8.57
N VAL A 68 13.78 -1.62 -8.56
CA VAL A 68 12.99 -1.70 -9.81
C VAL A 68 13.32 -0.52 -10.72
N LEU A 69 13.35 0.70 -10.19
CA LEU A 69 13.64 1.91 -10.98
C LEU A 69 15.11 1.97 -11.45
N LYS A 70 16.04 1.42 -10.68
CA LYS A 70 17.47 1.37 -11.04
C LYS A 70 17.77 0.32 -12.10
N ASN A 71 17.21 -0.88 -11.95
CA ASN A 71 17.51 -2.03 -12.81
C ASN A 71 16.60 -2.11 -14.05
N TYR A 72 15.43 -1.48 -13.99
CA TYR A 72 14.44 -1.43 -15.06
C TYR A 72 14.06 0.03 -15.34
N ASP A 73 12.82 0.26 -15.75
CA ASP A 73 12.31 1.57 -16.13
C ASP A 73 11.04 1.95 -15.36
N VAL A 74 10.65 3.22 -15.50
CA VAL A 74 9.40 3.75 -14.93
C VAL A 74 8.18 2.98 -15.42
N LYS A 75 8.23 2.43 -16.64
CA LYS A 75 7.13 1.63 -17.19
C LYS A 75 6.95 0.33 -16.41
N THR A 76 8.04 -0.34 -16.07
CA THR A 76 8.06 -1.56 -15.26
C THR A 76 7.57 -1.27 -13.85
N TYR A 77 8.05 -0.20 -13.23
CA TYR A 77 7.54 0.26 -11.93
C TYR A 77 6.01 0.47 -11.95
N LYS A 78 5.50 1.21 -12.95
CA LYS A 78 4.07 1.47 -13.10
C LYS A 78 3.28 0.17 -13.28
N LYS A 79 3.79 -0.75 -14.10
CA LYS A 79 3.16 -2.06 -14.32
C LYS A 79 3.05 -2.89 -13.03
N ILE A 80 4.09 -2.89 -12.21
CA ILE A 80 4.09 -3.65 -10.96
C ILE A 80 3.13 -3.02 -9.94
N PHE A 81 3.21 -1.70 -9.75
CA PHE A 81 2.59 -1.07 -8.59
C PHE A 81 1.31 -0.28 -8.89
N LEU A 82 1.13 0.26 -10.10
CA LEU A 82 0.05 1.20 -10.41
C LEU A 82 -0.98 0.68 -11.41
N GLU A 83 -0.62 -0.31 -12.23
CA GLU A 83 -1.57 -0.99 -13.12
C GLU A 83 -2.42 -1.99 -12.32
N SER A 84 -3.73 -1.97 -12.57
CA SER A 84 -4.75 -2.78 -11.88
C SER A 84 -5.06 -4.04 -12.66
#